data_AF-A0A966UBF2-F1
#
_entry.id   AF-A0A966UBF2-F1
#
_cell.length_a   1.000
_cell.length_b   1.000
_cell.length_c   1.000
_cell.angle_alpha   90.00
_cell.angle_beta   90.00
_cell.angle_gamma   90.00
#
_symmetry.space_group_name_H-M   'P 1'
#
loop_
_entity.id
_entity.type
_entity.pdbx_description
1 polymer ?
#
loop_
_entity_poly.entity_id
_entity_poly.type
_entity_poly.pdbx_seq_one_letter_code
_entity_poly.pdbx_strand_id
1 'polypeptide(L)'
;MPNRTMWLRALWAVLLIVGGTFPTWAAHLVGGDLTYTCTGNNMYQLKLVVYRDCNSTGAQLDQTASIGIYDGVSGQLLYNLQVNKGATIPLPANTGNPCLQAPPNICTEYANYITIQSLPPRASGYVISYQRCCRNATITNLNNPDDWGMTLTTRIPPNDTCNSSPQWNSTPPIVLCSQEYLNIPVTCTDPDGDSLYYSLCDLYHGGGKGQGGGFNTPQPSPPA
;
A
#
# COMPACT_ATOMS: atom_id res chain seq x y z
N MET A 1 -15.47 53.26 -34.07
CA MET A 1 -14.59 52.11 -34.34
C MET A 1 -14.50 51.29 -33.07
N PRO A 2 -14.97 50.02 -33.03
CA PRO A 2 -15.00 49.25 -31.80
C PRO A 2 -13.56 48.90 -31.37
N ASN A 3 -13.29 49.09 -30.08
CA ASN A 3 -11.95 49.05 -29.50
C ASN A 3 -11.37 47.63 -29.57
N ARG A 4 -10.44 47.37 -30.50
CA ARG A 4 -9.83 46.04 -30.77
C ARG A 4 -9.26 45.36 -29.52
N THR A 5 -8.85 46.13 -28.52
CA THR A 5 -8.32 45.67 -27.23
C THR A 5 -9.36 44.98 -26.35
N MET A 6 -10.64 45.34 -26.48
CA MET A 6 -11.74 44.76 -25.69
C MET A 6 -12.09 43.35 -26.17
N TRP A 7 -12.02 43.11 -27.48
CA TRP A 7 -12.25 41.79 -28.09
C TRP A 7 -11.13 40.79 -27.79
N LEU A 8 -9.88 41.26 -27.76
CA LEU A 8 -8.73 40.43 -27.37
C LEU A 8 -8.84 40.00 -25.89
N ARG A 9 -9.20 40.91 -24.98
CA ARG A 9 -9.40 40.58 -23.56
C ARG A 9 -10.56 39.61 -23.32
N ALA A 10 -11.66 39.74 -24.07
CA ALA A 10 -12.77 38.79 -24.03
C ALA A 10 -12.37 37.41 -24.58
N LEU A 11 -11.56 37.36 -25.66
CA LEU A 11 -11.00 36.12 -26.21
C LEU A 11 -10.08 35.40 -25.21
N TRP A 12 -9.22 36.13 -24.49
CA TRP A 12 -8.38 35.53 -23.44
C TRP A 12 -9.20 35.01 -22.25
N ALA A 13 -10.28 35.70 -21.86
CA ALA A 13 -11.17 35.26 -20.79
C ALA A 13 -11.98 34.00 -21.18
N VAL A 14 -12.43 33.91 -22.44
CA VAL A 14 -13.12 32.72 -22.97
C VAL A 14 -12.14 31.54 -23.12
N LEU A 15 -10.89 31.78 -23.54
CA LEU A 15 -9.86 30.73 -23.65
C LEU A 15 -9.46 30.14 -22.28
N LEU A 16 -9.51 30.96 -21.21
CA LEU A 16 -9.26 30.52 -19.82
C LEU A 16 -10.43 29.73 -19.22
N ILE A 17 -11.67 29.96 -19.68
CA ILE A 17 -12.86 29.23 -19.22
C ILE A 17 -13.06 27.91 -20.00
N VAL A 18 -12.53 27.82 -21.23
CA VAL A 18 -12.53 26.60 -22.08
C VAL A 18 -11.25 25.76 -21.87
N GLY A 19 -10.35 26.19 -20.98
CA GLY A 19 -9.22 25.38 -20.50
C GLY A 19 -9.74 24.16 -19.75
N GLY A 20 -9.73 23.02 -20.44
CA GLY A 20 -10.38 21.77 -20.07
C GLY A 20 -10.34 21.41 -18.59
N THR A 21 -11.50 21.04 -18.05
CA THR A 21 -11.60 20.22 -16.85
C THR A 21 -10.98 18.86 -17.16
N PHE A 22 -9.68 18.71 -16.93
CA PHE A 22 -9.07 17.40 -16.93
C PHE A 22 -9.72 16.56 -15.83
N PRO A 23 -10.17 15.32 -16.12
CA PRO A 23 -10.61 14.43 -15.07
C PRO A 23 -9.43 14.18 -14.13
N THR A 24 -9.53 14.65 -12.89
CA THR A 24 -8.56 14.31 -11.84
C THR A 24 -8.84 12.87 -11.42
N TRP A 25 -7.97 11.94 -11.82
CA TRP A 25 -8.08 10.54 -11.39
C TRP A 25 -7.54 10.39 -9.98
N ALA A 26 -8.42 10.11 -9.03
CA ALA A 26 -8.08 9.87 -7.65
C ALA A 26 -7.88 8.34 -7.45
N ALA A 27 -6.64 7.91 -7.18
CA ALA A 27 -6.22 6.49 -7.12
C ALA A 27 -5.84 6.09 -5.69
N HIS A 28 -6.63 5.24 -5.01
CA HIS A 28 -6.58 5.19 -3.55
C HIS A 28 -6.27 3.80 -2.99
N LEU A 29 -5.00 3.56 -2.68
CA LEU A 29 -4.62 2.51 -1.74
C LEU A 29 -4.93 2.98 -0.32
N VAL A 30 -5.50 2.08 0.47
CA VAL A 30 -5.81 2.32 1.89
C VAL A 30 -4.62 1.93 2.75
N GLY A 31 -3.98 0.81 2.42
CA GLY A 31 -2.89 0.24 3.18
C GLY A 31 -2.50 -1.14 2.68
N GLY A 32 -1.73 -1.87 3.47
CA GLY A 32 -1.38 -3.25 3.19
C GLY A 32 -0.42 -3.82 4.22
N ASP A 33 -0.15 -5.11 4.09
CA ASP A 33 0.72 -5.88 4.96
C ASP A 33 1.62 -6.79 4.14
N LEU A 34 2.85 -7.00 4.59
CA LEU A 34 3.80 -7.92 3.96
C LEU A 34 4.40 -8.84 5.02
N THR A 35 4.12 -10.13 4.88
CA THR A 35 4.53 -11.18 5.83
C THR A 35 5.21 -12.33 5.09
N TYR A 36 5.98 -13.13 5.83
CA TYR A 36 6.56 -14.37 5.35
C TYR A 36 6.31 -15.52 6.33
N THR A 37 6.27 -16.74 5.82
CA THR A 37 6.18 -17.97 6.61
C THR A 37 7.16 -18.98 6.06
N CYS A 38 8.03 -19.53 6.89
CA CYS A 38 8.90 -20.61 6.47
C CYS A 38 8.08 -21.88 6.23
N THR A 39 8.26 -22.54 5.07
CA THR A 39 7.60 -23.82 4.72
C THR A 39 8.59 -24.99 4.72
N GLY A 40 9.81 -24.77 5.20
CA GLY A 40 10.90 -25.75 5.28
C GLY A 40 11.85 -25.72 4.08
N ASN A 41 13.03 -26.32 4.22
CA ASN A 41 14.05 -26.41 3.14
C ASN A 41 14.40 -25.05 2.49
N ASN A 42 14.53 -24.00 3.31
CA ASN A 42 14.79 -22.62 2.87
C ASN A 42 13.69 -22.05 1.94
N MET A 43 12.49 -22.61 1.95
CA MET A 43 11.35 -22.11 1.21
C MET A 43 10.53 -21.20 2.12
N TYR A 44 10.20 -20.01 1.60
CA TYR A 44 9.43 -19.00 2.31
C TYR A 44 8.23 -18.64 1.48
N GLN A 45 7.04 -18.83 2.05
CA GLN A 45 5.81 -18.29 1.50
C GLN A 45 5.74 -16.81 1.83
N LEU A 46 5.78 -15.96 0.81
CA LEU A 46 5.58 -14.53 0.94
C LEU A 46 4.10 -14.22 0.71
N LYS A 47 3.51 -13.42 1.61
CA LYS A 47 2.13 -12.98 1.53
C LYS A 47 2.08 -11.46 1.63
N LEU A 48 1.74 -10.83 0.51
CA LEU A 48 1.40 -9.42 0.42
C LEU A 48 -0.11 -9.27 0.40
N VAL A 49 -0.64 -8.39 1.23
CA VAL A 49 -2.05 -7.96 1.24
C VAL A 49 -2.10 -6.49 0.87
N VAL A 50 -2.92 -6.11 -0.10
CA VAL A 50 -3.10 -4.71 -0.49
C VAL A 50 -4.57 -4.34 -0.38
N TYR A 51 -4.86 -3.29 0.39
CA TYR A 51 -6.19 -2.74 0.61
C TYR A 51 -6.43 -1.52 -0.26
N ARG A 52 -7.64 -1.40 -0.80
CA ARG A 52 -8.06 -0.32 -1.70
C ARG A 52 -9.49 0.10 -1.43
N ASP A 53 -9.79 1.39 -1.63
CA ASP A 53 -11.15 1.91 -1.72
C ASP A 53 -11.81 1.44 -3.04
N CYS A 54 -12.92 0.70 -2.96
CA CYS A 54 -13.58 0.15 -4.15
C CYS A 54 -14.36 1.22 -4.95
N ASN A 55 -14.69 2.34 -4.33
CA ASN A 55 -15.34 3.48 -4.99
C ASN A 55 -14.34 4.38 -5.72
N SER A 56 -13.03 4.12 -5.57
CA SER A 56 -11.99 4.83 -6.31
C SER A 56 -12.07 4.50 -7.81
N THR A 57 -12.14 5.54 -8.65
CA THR A 57 -12.05 5.41 -10.11
C THR A 57 -10.61 5.31 -10.63
N GLY A 58 -9.61 5.37 -9.73
CA GLY A 58 -8.20 5.32 -10.09
C GLY A 58 -7.61 3.90 -10.23
N ALA A 59 -6.33 3.75 -9.85
CA ALA A 59 -5.55 2.54 -10.10
C ALA A 59 -6.16 1.28 -9.46
N GLN A 60 -6.42 0.28 -10.29
CA GLN A 60 -6.88 -1.04 -9.86
C GLN A 60 -5.82 -1.75 -9.01
N LEU A 61 -6.25 -2.70 -8.17
CA LEU A 61 -5.33 -3.68 -7.60
C LEU A 61 -4.58 -4.36 -8.76
N ASP A 62 -3.25 -4.24 -8.76
CA ASP A 62 -2.43 -4.69 -9.89
C ASP A 62 -2.68 -6.17 -10.16
N GLN A 63 -2.84 -6.54 -11.43
CA GLN A 63 -2.99 -7.95 -11.79
C GLN A 63 -1.75 -8.77 -11.42
N THR A 64 -0.59 -8.11 -11.37
CA THR A 64 0.68 -8.67 -10.94
C THR A 64 1.42 -7.64 -10.08
N ALA A 65 1.78 -8.02 -8.86
CA ALA A 65 2.56 -7.19 -7.94
C ALA A 65 4.06 -7.49 -8.06
N SER A 66 4.88 -6.44 -8.05
CA SER A 66 6.34 -6.52 -8.07
C SER A 66 6.89 -6.50 -6.65
N ILE A 67 7.40 -7.63 -6.15
CA ILE A 67 7.98 -7.76 -4.80
C ILE A 67 9.50 -7.90 -4.92
N GLY A 68 10.23 -6.95 -4.34
CA GLY A 68 11.70 -6.95 -4.36
C GLY A 68 12.27 -7.61 -3.13
N ILE A 69 13.33 -8.39 -3.33
CA ILE A 69 14.11 -9.02 -2.28
C ILE A 69 15.54 -8.53 -2.39
N TYR A 70 16.05 -7.94 -1.32
CA TYR A 70 17.35 -7.30 -1.26
C TYR A 70 18.27 -8.01 -0.28
N ASP A 71 19.56 -7.88 -0.52
CA ASP A 71 20.57 -8.17 0.48
C ASP A 71 20.36 -7.26 1.69
N GLY A 72 20.26 -7.86 2.89
CA GLY A 72 19.91 -7.12 4.10
C GLY A 72 20.99 -6.17 4.65
N VAL A 73 22.17 -6.09 4.01
CA VAL A 73 23.24 -5.15 4.38
C VAL A 73 23.60 -4.25 3.20
N SER A 74 23.88 -4.82 2.02
CA SER A 74 24.31 -4.02 0.86
C SER A 74 23.16 -3.31 0.15
N GLY A 75 21.91 -3.70 0.42
CA GLY A 75 20.73 -3.16 -0.28
C GLY A 75 20.66 -3.56 -1.76
N GLN A 76 21.52 -4.48 -2.22
CA GLN A 76 21.50 -4.96 -3.59
C GLN A 76 20.23 -5.76 -3.85
N LEU A 77 19.51 -5.46 -4.94
CA LEU A 77 18.39 -6.26 -5.40
C LEU A 77 18.87 -7.66 -5.81
N LEU A 78 18.33 -8.69 -5.17
CA LEU A 78 18.62 -10.10 -5.45
C LEU A 78 17.54 -10.72 -6.33
N TYR A 79 16.27 -10.42 -6.04
CA TYR A 79 15.11 -10.94 -6.79
C TYR A 79 14.06 -9.85 -6.95
N ASN A 80 13.41 -9.81 -8.13
CA ASN A 80 12.20 -9.03 -8.35
C ASN A 80 11.08 -9.97 -8.80
N LEU A 81 10.24 -10.39 -7.85
CA LEU A 81 9.18 -11.35 -8.08
C LEU A 81 7.96 -10.67 -8.68
N GLN A 82 7.38 -11.30 -9.69
CA GLN A 82 6.11 -10.89 -10.29
C GLN A 82 5.01 -11.84 -9.81
N VAL A 83 4.21 -11.39 -8.85
CA VAL A 83 3.24 -12.23 -8.13
C VAL A 83 1.84 -11.90 -8.61
N ASN A 84 1.11 -12.91 -9.07
CA ASN A 84 -0.25 -12.71 -9.57
C ASN A 84 -1.23 -12.39 -8.43
N LYS A 85 -2.19 -11.52 -8.74
CA LYS A 85 -3.29 -11.16 -7.85
C LYS A 85 -4.19 -12.36 -7.60
N GLY A 86 -4.53 -12.59 -6.34
CA GLY A 86 -5.60 -13.51 -5.94
C GLY A 86 -7.00 -12.93 -6.17
N ALA A 87 -7.99 -13.52 -5.51
CA ALA A 87 -9.35 -12.98 -5.52
C ALA A 87 -9.40 -11.60 -4.85
N THR A 88 -10.24 -10.71 -5.38
CA THR A 88 -10.63 -9.46 -4.72
C THR A 88 -11.71 -9.78 -3.69
N ILE A 89 -11.50 -9.37 -2.45
CA ILE A 89 -12.37 -9.68 -1.31
C ILE A 89 -12.86 -8.36 -0.69
N PRO A 90 -14.18 -8.12 -0.60
CA PRO A 90 -14.70 -6.94 0.08
C PRO A 90 -14.52 -7.05 1.60
N LEU A 91 -14.13 -5.96 2.25
CA LEU A 91 -14.16 -5.85 3.70
C LEU A 91 -15.55 -5.41 4.18
N PRO A 92 -16.09 -6.02 5.24
CA PRO A 92 -17.35 -5.59 5.81
C PRO A 92 -17.23 -4.20 6.45
N ALA A 93 -18.13 -3.29 6.09
CA ALA A 93 -18.26 -1.96 6.71
C ALA A 93 -18.97 -2.04 8.07
N ASN A 94 -18.44 -2.86 8.98
CA ASN A 94 -18.95 -3.00 10.33
C ASN A 94 -18.37 -1.91 11.23
N THR A 95 -19.21 -1.29 12.05
CA THR A 95 -18.86 -0.30 13.08
C THR A 95 -18.43 -0.94 14.39
N GLY A 96 -18.64 -2.24 14.56
CA GLY A 96 -18.46 -2.98 15.81
C GLY A 96 -19.55 -2.69 16.86
N ASN A 97 -20.48 -1.77 16.57
CA ASN A 97 -21.57 -1.38 17.47
C ASN A 97 -22.91 -1.43 16.70
N PRO A 98 -23.86 -2.29 17.09
CA PRO A 98 -25.14 -2.45 16.37
C PRO A 98 -26.02 -1.20 16.41
N CYS A 99 -25.75 -0.24 17.30
CA CYS A 99 -26.47 1.03 17.39
C CYS A 99 -25.92 2.10 16.43
N LEU A 100 -24.76 1.86 15.82
CA LEU A 100 -24.12 2.80 14.90
C LEU A 100 -24.27 2.30 13.46
N GLN A 101 -24.74 3.18 12.58
CA GLN A 101 -24.78 2.90 11.15
C GLN A 101 -23.52 3.45 10.49
N ALA A 102 -22.87 2.60 9.70
CA ALA A 102 -21.78 3.04 8.84
C ALA A 102 -22.31 4.10 7.86
N PRO A 103 -21.56 5.19 7.62
CA PRO A 103 -21.89 6.15 6.58
C PRO A 103 -22.13 5.45 5.23
N PRO A 104 -23.06 5.95 4.41
CA PRO A 104 -23.26 5.42 3.06
C PRO A 104 -21.98 5.61 2.22
N ASN A 105 -21.77 4.73 1.25
CA ASN A 105 -20.64 4.76 0.31
C ASN A 105 -19.25 4.52 0.94
N ILE A 106 -19.17 3.87 2.10
CA ILE A 106 -17.90 3.30 2.56
C ILE A 106 -17.70 1.95 1.90
N CYS A 107 -16.57 1.79 1.22
CA CYS A 107 -16.19 0.53 0.63
C CYS A 107 -14.68 0.34 0.67
N THR A 108 -14.24 -0.84 1.07
CA THR A 108 -12.84 -1.24 0.99
C THR A 108 -12.78 -2.69 0.56
N GLU A 109 -11.85 -3.00 -0.33
CA GLU A 109 -11.56 -4.35 -0.79
C GLU A 109 -10.07 -4.62 -0.67
N TYR A 110 -9.68 -5.88 -0.69
CA TYR A 110 -8.28 -6.27 -0.73
C TYR A 110 -8.04 -7.46 -1.65
N ALA A 111 -6.79 -7.65 -2.05
CA ALA A 111 -6.32 -8.88 -2.67
C ALA A 111 -5.06 -9.38 -1.98
N ASN A 112 -4.91 -10.70 -1.97
CA ASN A 112 -3.71 -11.38 -1.55
C ASN A 112 -2.82 -11.69 -2.76
N TYR A 113 -1.53 -11.48 -2.61
CA TYR A 113 -0.48 -11.88 -3.55
C TYR A 113 0.42 -12.85 -2.80
N ILE A 114 0.36 -14.13 -3.19
CA ILE A 114 1.04 -15.22 -2.48
C ILE A 114 1.99 -15.90 -3.45
N THR A 115 3.25 -16.06 -3.03
CA THR A 115 4.26 -16.80 -3.77
C THR A 115 5.18 -17.53 -2.81
N ILE A 116 5.89 -18.54 -3.29
CA ILE A 116 6.93 -19.23 -2.53
C ILE A 116 8.27 -18.97 -3.22
N GLN A 117 9.26 -18.54 -2.44
CA GLN A 117 10.61 -18.27 -2.92
C GLN A 117 11.63 -19.05 -2.09
N SER A 118 12.64 -19.61 -2.75
CA SER A 118 13.80 -20.18 -2.07
C SER A 118 14.76 -19.06 -1.66
N LEU A 119 15.02 -18.95 -0.35
CA LEU A 119 15.88 -17.95 0.27
C LEU A 119 16.84 -18.68 1.22
N PRO A 120 17.98 -19.22 0.72
CA PRO A 120 18.94 -19.93 1.56
C PRO A 120 19.55 -19.01 2.64
N PRO A 121 20.03 -19.56 3.77
CA PRO A 121 20.62 -18.77 4.85
C PRO A 121 21.71 -17.84 4.33
N ARG A 122 21.65 -16.57 4.72
CA ARG A 122 22.56 -15.53 4.26
C ARG A 122 23.02 -14.68 5.43
N ALA A 123 24.32 -14.42 5.53
CA ALA A 123 24.90 -13.65 6.63
C ALA A 123 24.37 -12.20 6.72
N SER A 124 23.89 -11.62 5.62
CA SER A 124 23.25 -10.31 5.61
C SER A 124 21.74 -10.36 5.90
N GLY A 125 21.13 -11.55 5.89
CA GLY A 125 19.67 -11.72 5.87
C GLY A 125 19.05 -11.19 4.57
N TYR A 126 17.73 -11.03 4.59
CA TYR A 126 16.97 -10.50 3.46
C TYR A 126 16.06 -9.37 3.90
N VAL A 127 15.96 -8.34 3.07
CA VAL A 127 14.92 -7.31 3.18
C VAL A 127 13.95 -7.52 2.03
N ILE A 128 12.67 -7.68 2.33
CA ILE A 128 11.61 -7.88 1.34
C ILE A 128 10.78 -6.60 1.32
N SER A 129 10.53 -6.06 0.14
CA SER A 129 9.86 -4.78 -0.03
C SER A 129 8.84 -4.81 -1.16
N TYR A 130 7.73 -4.11 -0.95
CA TYR A 130 6.75 -3.77 -1.96
C TYR A 130 6.49 -2.27 -1.88
N GLN A 131 6.53 -1.58 -3.01
CA GLN A 131 6.15 -0.17 -3.07
C GLN A 131 5.10 0.05 -4.14
N ARG A 132 4.15 0.92 -3.82
CA ARG A 132 3.10 1.28 -4.76
C ARG A 132 2.64 2.71 -4.54
N CYS A 133 2.48 3.42 -5.65
CA CYS A 133 1.74 4.67 -5.69
C CYS A 133 0.24 4.37 -5.87
N CYS A 134 -0.70 5.10 -5.30
CA CYS A 134 -0.58 6.31 -4.49
C CYS A 134 -1.64 6.21 -3.38
N ARG A 135 -1.57 7.12 -2.40
CA ARG A 135 -2.53 7.20 -1.31
C ARG A 135 -3.82 7.90 -1.72
N ASN A 136 -4.79 7.83 -0.80
CA ASN A 136 -6.09 8.45 -0.99
C ASN A 136 -6.00 9.98 -1.05
N ALA A 137 -6.44 10.61 -2.14
CA ALA A 137 -6.40 12.05 -2.34
C ALA A 137 -7.28 12.84 -1.36
N THR A 138 -8.26 12.19 -0.72
CA THR A 138 -9.10 12.79 0.32
C THR A 138 -8.38 12.91 1.67
N ILE A 139 -7.17 12.35 1.80
CA ILE A 139 -6.34 12.47 2.99
C ILE A 139 -5.94 13.94 3.17
N THR A 140 -6.42 14.57 4.23
CA THR A 140 -6.22 16.01 4.47
C THR A 140 -4.97 16.35 5.27
N ASN A 141 -4.25 15.36 5.81
CA ASN A 141 -3.05 15.56 6.65
C ASN A 141 -1.73 15.30 5.92
N LEU A 142 -1.75 15.12 4.60
CA LEU A 142 -0.56 15.02 3.75
C LEU A 142 -0.61 16.10 2.67
N ASN A 143 0.56 16.64 2.30
CA ASN A 143 0.68 17.51 1.13
C ASN A 143 0.71 16.64 -0.13
N ASN A 144 -0.15 16.91 -1.11
CA ASN A 144 -0.28 16.14 -2.35
C ASN A 144 -0.36 14.61 -2.11
N PRO A 145 -1.36 14.15 -1.33
CA PRO A 145 -1.52 12.73 -0.97
C PRO A 145 -1.59 11.79 -2.19
N ASP A 146 -2.05 12.32 -3.32
CA ASP A 146 -2.16 11.61 -4.58
C ASP A 146 -0.80 11.37 -5.27
N ASP A 147 0.31 11.91 -4.78
CA ASP A 147 1.69 11.61 -5.21
C ASP A 147 2.49 10.85 -4.13
N TRP A 148 1.85 10.56 -3.00
CA TRP A 148 2.47 9.84 -1.89
C TRP A 148 2.20 8.34 -2.00
N GLY A 149 3.25 7.53 -2.20
CA GLY A 149 3.14 6.06 -2.17
C GLY A 149 3.27 5.45 -0.79
N MET A 150 3.26 4.13 -0.78
CA MET A 150 3.41 3.29 0.39
C MET A 150 4.49 2.25 0.14
N THR A 151 5.41 2.12 1.09
CA THR A 151 6.38 1.02 1.18
C THR A 151 5.96 0.06 2.29
N LEU A 152 5.82 -1.23 1.95
CA LEU A 152 5.64 -2.32 2.90
C LEU A 152 6.92 -3.14 2.93
N THR A 153 7.45 -3.41 4.11
CA THR A 153 8.71 -4.15 4.24
C THR A 153 8.69 -5.12 5.41
N THR A 154 9.44 -6.20 5.25
CA THR A 154 9.72 -7.19 6.29
C THR A 154 11.14 -7.73 6.12
N ARG A 155 11.70 -8.31 7.18
CA ARG A 155 13.09 -8.77 7.21
C ARG A 155 13.19 -10.21 7.67
N ILE A 156 13.94 -11.02 6.92
CA ILE A 156 14.43 -12.33 7.36
C ILE A 156 15.81 -12.10 7.98
N PRO A 157 16.05 -12.53 9.24
CA PRO A 157 17.29 -12.24 9.94
C PRO A 157 18.51 -12.96 9.33
N PRO A 158 19.74 -12.49 9.66
CA PRO A 158 20.98 -13.14 9.26
C PRO A 158 21.02 -14.64 9.60
N ASN A 159 21.43 -15.44 8.62
CA ASN A 159 21.59 -16.90 8.73
C ASN A 159 20.34 -17.63 9.26
N ASP A 160 19.15 -17.05 9.03
CA ASP A 160 17.90 -17.69 9.40
C ASP A 160 17.76 -19.04 8.69
N THR A 161 17.53 -20.09 9.47
CA THR A 161 17.39 -21.45 8.94
C THR A 161 15.94 -21.82 8.66
N CYS A 162 14.99 -21.25 9.42
CA CYS A 162 13.55 -21.36 9.24
C CYS A 162 12.85 -20.64 10.42
N ASN A 163 12.51 -19.38 10.24
CA ASN A 163 11.61 -18.62 11.10
C ASN A 163 10.53 -17.94 10.26
N SER A 164 9.43 -17.51 10.87
CA SER A 164 8.34 -16.81 10.22
C SER A 164 8.19 -15.40 10.76
N SER A 165 7.56 -14.50 9.99
CA SER A 165 7.09 -13.25 10.55
C SER A 165 5.78 -13.47 11.32
N PRO A 166 5.45 -12.60 12.28
CA PRO A 166 4.12 -12.57 12.88
C PRO A 166 3.00 -12.49 11.83
N GLN A 167 1.88 -13.17 12.10
CA GLN A 167 0.71 -13.23 11.24
C GLN A 167 -0.45 -12.47 11.87
N TRP A 168 -1.07 -11.55 11.12
CA TRP A 168 -2.26 -10.84 11.57
C TRP A 168 -3.46 -11.78 11.72
N ASN A 169 -4.12 -11.72 12.88
CA ASN A 169 -5.26 -12.59 13.18
C ASN A 169 -6.59 -12.10 12.59
N SER A 170 -6.67 -10.83 12.21
CA SER A 170 -7.89 -10.20 11.69
C SER A 170 -7.58 -9.07 10.72
N THR A 171 -8.53 -8.78 9.84
CA THR A 171 -8.48 -7.61 8.96
C THR A 171 -8.79 -6.32 9.73
N PRO A 172 -8.25 -5.15 9.32
CA PRO A 172 -8.49 -3.90 10.01
C PRO A 172 -9.96 -3.46 9.89
N PRO A 173 -10.51 -2.75 10.91
CA PRO A 173 -11.80 -2.08 10.78
C PRO A 173 -11.68 -0.93 9.77
N ILE A 174 -12.71 -0.76 8.93
CA ILE A 174 -12.74 0.28 7.89
C ILE A 174 -13.63 1.47 8.24
N VAL A 175 -14.31 1.43 9.39
CA VAL A 175 -15.16 2.51 9.91
C VAL A 175 -14.76 2.80 11.36
N LEU A 176 -14.44 4.06 11.63
CA LEU A 176 -14.22 4.58 12.97
C LEU A 176 -15.21 5.72 13.21
N CYS A 177 -16.03 5.63 14.25
CA CYS A 177 -16.99 6.65 14.61
C CYS A 177 -16.34 7.70 15.50
N SER A 178 -16.50 8.99 15.15
CA SER A 178 -16.02 10.09 15.98
C SER A 178 -16.70 10.07 17.35
N GLN A 179 -15.96 10.45 18.40
CA GLN A 179 -16.44 10.53 19.79
C GLN A 179 -16.87 9.19 20.42
N GLU A 180 -16.61 8.07 19.75
CA GLU A 180 -16.86 6.72 20.27
C GLU A 180 -15.56 6.06 20.69
N TYR A 181 -15.57 5.38 21.83
CA TYR A 181 -14.45 4.55 22.26
C TYR A 181 -14.50 3.22 21.51
N LEU A 182 -13.48 2.95 20.70
CA LEU A 182 -13.33 1.72 19.94
C LEU A 182 -12.20 0.88 20.53
N ASN A 183 -12.49 -0.39 20.79
CA ASN A 183 -11.46 -1.38 21.08
C ASN A 183 -11.10 -2.10 19.79
N ILE A 184 -9.95 -1.77 19.22
CA ILE A 184 -9.46 -2.37 17.98
C ILE A 184 -8.47 -3.48 18.37
N PRO A 185 -8.82 -4.77 18.20
CA PRO A 185 -7.91 -5.86 18.52
C PRO A 185 -6.79 -5.92 17.47
N VAL A 186 -5.68 -5.25 17.75
CA VAL A 186 -4.45 -5.34 16.94
C VAL A 186 -3.65 -6.54 17.43
N THR A 187 -4.01 -7.73 16.95
CA THR A 187 -3.41 -8.99 17.41
C THR A 187 -2.72 -9.74 16.28
N CYS A 188 -1.52 -10.24 16.58
CA CYS A 188 -0.78 -11.16 15.74
C CYS A 188 -0.59 -12.48 16.45
N THR A 189 -0.30 -13.52 15.69
CA THR A 189 0.25 -14.78 16.19
C THR A 189 1.61 -14.98 15.57
N ASP A 190 2.62 -15.28 16.38
CA ASP A 190 3.90 -15.73 15.89
C ASP A 190 3.87 -17.27 15.71
N PRO A 191 4.04 -17.81 14.49
CA PRO A 191 3.97 -19.25 14.25
C PRO A 191 5.05 -20.05 14.97
N ASP A 192 6.18 -19.41 15.29
CA ASP A 192 7.36 -20.04 15.88
C ASP A 192 7.39 -19.88 17.42
N GLY A 193 6.42 -19.15 17.98
CA GLY A 193 6.25 -18.95 19.42
C GLY A 193 7.08 -17.80 19.98
N ASP A 194 7.60 -16.92 19.11
CA ASP A 194 8.38 -15.76 19.52
C ASP A 194 7.50 -14.72 20.24
N SER A 195 8.17 -13.87 21.05
CA SER A 195 7.50 -12.75 21.72
C SER A 195 7.13 -11.64 20.74
N LEU A 196 5.92 -11.10 20.89
CA LEU A 196 5.41 -10.02 20.04
C LEU A 196 5.60 -8.65 20.68
N TYR A 197 6.15 -7.71 19.91
CA TYR A 197 6.31 -6.31 20.30
C TYR A 197 5.61 -5.42 19.28
N TYR A 198 4.90 -4.39 19.77
CA TYR A 198 4.12 -3.48 18.96
C TYR A 198 4.56 -2.04 19.19
N SER A 199 4.70 -1.28 18.12
CA SER A 199 4.94 0.16 18.16
C SER A 199 4.22 0.83 17.00
N LEU A 200 3.63 2.00 17.24
CA LEU A 200 3.17 2.86 16.16
C LEU A 200 4.39 3.53 15.52
N CYS A 201 4.39 3.61 14.19
CA CYS A 201 5.43 4.27 13.42
C CYS A 201 4.83 5.14 12.31
N ASP A 202 5.66 6.04 11.78
CA ASP A 202 5.32 6.75 10.56
C ASP A 202 5.24 5.78 9.39
N LEU A 203 4.35 6.08 8.46
CA LEU A 203 4.21 5.28 7.25
C LEU A 203 5.41 5.51 6.35
N TYR A 204 6.08 4.42 5.96
CA TYR A 204 7.18 4.51 5.01
C TYR A 204 6.65 4.95 3.65
N HIS A 205 7.09 6.15 3.25
CA HIS A 205 6.89 6.63 1.89
C HIS A 205 7.84 5.88 0.95
N GLY A 206 7.50 5.87 -0.33
CA GLY A 206 8.22 5.19 -1.40
C GLY A 206 7.24 4.72 -2.47
N GLY A 207 7.64 4.85 -3.72
CA GLY A 207 6.71 4.90 -4.84
C GLY A 207 6.04 6.28 -4.94
N GLY A 208 6.02 6.84 -6.13
CA GLY A 208 5.33 8.10 -6.48
C GLY A 208 4.84 8.04 -7.92
N LYS A 209 4.33 9.14 -8.47
CA LYS A 209 3.86 9.19 -9.88
C LYS A 209 4.99 9.29 -10.91
N GLY A 210 6.24 9.39 -10.46
CA GLY A 210 7.40 9.52 -11.32
C GLY A 210 7.54 8.35 -12.30
N GLN A 211 8.13 8.64 -13.45
CA GLN A 211 8.51 7.65 -14.46
C GLN A 211 10.00 7.32 -14.31
N GLY A 212 10.37 6.04 -14.38
CA GLY A 212 11.76 5.59 -14.26
C GLY A 212 12.00 4.67 -13.05
N GLY A 213 13.24 4.63 -12.56
CA GLY A 213 13.62 3.91 -11.33
C GLY A 213 13.97 4.89 -10.21
N GLY A 214 13.57 4.57 -8.97
CA GLY A 214 13.88 5.35 -7.78
C GLY A 214 12.68 5.53 -6.85
N PHE A 215 12.90 6.24 -5.74
CA PHE A 215 11.95 6.38 -4.64
C PHE A 215 10.61 7.02 -5.05
N ASN A 216 10.61 7.89 -6.08
CA ASN A 216 9.40 8.56 -6.57
C ASN A 216 8.68 7.79 -7.68
N THR A 217 9.01 6.51 -7.92
CA THR A 217 8.44 5.70 -9.01
C THR A 217 7.90 4.37 -8.47
N PRO A 218 6.81 3.80 -8.99
CA PRO A 218 6.30 2.53 -8.49
C PRO A 218 7.23 1.37 -8.89
N GLN A 219 8.02 0.87 -7.97
CA GLN A 219 8.86 -0.33 -8.08
C GLN A 219 9.20 -0.77 -6.66
N PRO A 220 9.52 -2.04 -6.36
CA PRO A 220 10.30 -2.24 -5.16
C PRO A 220 11.68 -1.58 -5.42
N SER A 221 12.01 -0.56 -4.61
CA SER A 221 13.37 -0.11 -4.34
C SER A 221 13.74 -0.47 -2.89
N PRO A 222 15.03 -0.47 -2.50
CA PRO A 222 15.39 -0.68 -1.11
C PRO A 222 14.57 0.27 -0.21
N PRO A 223 14.03 -0.21 0.92
CA PRO A 223 13.33 0.67 1.86
C PRO A 223 14.23 1.85 2.25
N ALA A 224 13.63 3.05 2.34
CA ALA A 224 14.31 4.27 2.78
C ALA A 224 14.23 4.45 4.30
#